data_AF-A0A2D7DIV4-F1
#
_entry.id   AF-A0A2D7DIV4-F1
#
_cell.length_a   1.000
_cell.length_b   1.000
_cell.length_c   1.000
_cell.angle_alpha   90.00
_cell.angle_beta   90.00
_cell.angle_gamma   90.00
#
_symmetry.space_group_name_H-M   'P 1'
#
loop_
_entity.id
_entity.type
_entity.pdbx_description
1 polymer ?
#
loop_
_entity_poly.entity_id
_entity_poly.type
_entity_poly.pdbx_seq_one_letter_code
_entity_poly.pdbx_strand_id
1 'polypeptide(L)'
;MLFGNFTCMKALQFTLLVGLMLLQPFASFGQRYGDEDEALLIPQEDFDELLMWMVDGKYEKVLYKAIRYTENDKTKKEPVPYVFMSMAFFKISESSDEELLEKYSKALKNSLKYASKFVKKDKEREYIGEYVDYFNDLRRATMNQAEIYVDEEKFTKAKSYYKYLWTLDAEDPGAWLMYGAVLWKAKAVRDAQESWNTAEQLLIEYGGKGLEEVQEDLLKYAVIYTAEMLADEGNRSDARKWIEATNALFESDREVQAVLRSL
;
A
#
# COMPACT_ATOMS: atom_id res chain seq x y z
N MET A 1 -30.96 -20.04 38.37
CA MET A 1 -29.55 -19.61 38.52
C MET A 1 -29.03 -19.37 37.11
N LEU A 2 -29.28 -18.17 36.56
CA LEU A 2 -28.36 -17.02 36.53
C LEU A 2 -27.06 -17.30 35.78
N PHE A 3 -27.05 -16.99 34.48
CA PHE A 3 -25.95 -16.42 33.66
C PHE A 3 -26.57 -16.17 32.28
N GLY A 4 -26.53 -15.02 31.62
CA GLY A 4 -25.89 -13.74 31.85
C GLY A 4 -25.98 -13.02 30.50
N ASN A 5 -26.81 -11.99 30.40
CA ASN A 5 -26.92 -11.15 29.20
C ASN A 5 -25.62 -10.35 29.02
N PHE A 6 -24.96 -10.52 27.87
CA PHE A 6 -23.93 -9.61 27.38
C PHE A 6 -24.21 -9.28 25.92
N THR A 7 -25.15 -8.38 25.70
CA THR A 7 -25.20 -7.56 24.48
C THR A 7 -24.40 -6.29 24.74
N CYS A 8 -23.18 -6.22 24.22
CA CYS A 8 -22.39 -5.00 24.15
C CYS A 8 -22.02 -4.76 22.68
N MET A 9 -22.98 -4.26 21.90
CA MET A 9 -22.70 -3.61 20.63
C MET A 9 -22.16 -2.22 20.94
N LYS A 10 -20.86 -2.00 20.74
CA LYS A 10 -20.32 -0.65 20.57
C LYS A 10 -20.70 -0.19 19.17
N ALA A 11 -21.73 0.63 19.08
CA ALA A 11 -22.02 1.42 17.89
C ALA A 11 -20.84 2.38 17.64
N LEU A 12 -20.06 2.12 16.61
CA LEU A 12 -19.20 3.14 16.01
C LEU A 12 -20.12 4.08 15.23
N GLN A 13 -20.41 5.25 15.78
CA GLN A 13 -21.01 6.34 15.02
C GLN A 13 -19.93 6.93 14.11
N PHE A 14 -19.94 6.56 12.84
CA PHE A 14 -19.30 7.35 11.78
C PHE A 14 -20.29 8.41 11.34
N THR A 15 -20.06 9.64 11.79
CA THR A 15 -20.81 10.81 11.34
C THR A 15 -20.44 11.07 9.88
N LEU A 16 -21.42 10.87 9.00
CA LEU A 16 -21.35 11.17 7.58
C LEU A 16 -21.22 12.69 7.39
N LEU A 17 -20.01 13.19 7.10
CA LEU A 17 -19.81 14.57 6.66
C LEU A 17 -19.65 14.55 5.14
N VAL A 18 -20.78 14.65 4.44
CA VAL A 18 -20.81 14.85 2.98
C VAL A 18 -20.39 16.30 2.73
N GLY A 19 -19.09 16.49 2.50
CA GLY A 19 -18.52 17.72 1.97
C GLY A 19 -18.65 17.74 0.45
N LEU A 20 -19.37 18.74 -0.05
CA LEU A 20 -19.58 19.02 -1.47
C LEU A 20 -18.22 19.32 -2.15
N MET A 21 -17.59 18.35 -2.82
CA MET A 21 -16.41 18.62 -3.64
C MET A 21 -16.84 19.28 -4.96
N LEU A 22 -16.65 20.59 -5.04
CA LEU A 22 -16.62 21.29 -6.32
C LEU A 22 -15.38 20.82 -7.09
N LEU A 23 -15.61 20.34 -8.32
CA LEU A 23 -14.57 20.11 -9.34
C LEU A 23 -13.65 21.34 -9.39
N GLN A 24 -12.38 21.18 -9.01
CA GLN A 24 -11.33 22.15 -9.27
C GLN A 24 -10.39 21.56 -10.34
N PRO A 25 -9.96 22.36 -11.34
CA PRO A 25 -9.01 21.89 -12.34
C PRO A 25 -7.66 21.62 -11.69
N PHE A 26 -6.91 20.66 -12.23
CA PHE A 26 -5.51 20.36 -11.90
C PHE A 26 -4.71 21.66 -11.66
N ALA A 27 -4.42 21.96 -10.39
CA ALA A 27 -3.55 23.05 -10.00
C ALA A 27 -2.16 22.48 -9.75
N SER A 28 -1.14 23.10 -10.35
CA SER A 28 0.26 22.85 -9.96
C SER A 28 0.43 23.18 -8.47
N PHE A 29 1.43 22.54 -7.85
CA PHE A 29 1.84 22.68 -6.44
C PHE A 29 1.74 24.11 -5.86
N GLY A 30 1.92 25.14 -6.70
CA GLY A 30 1.91 26.55 -6.28
C GLY A 30 0.55 27.24 -6.06
N GLN A 31 -0.61 26.64 -6.35
CA GLN A 31 -1.90 27.37 -6.34
C GLN A 31 -2.94 26.91 -5.30
N ARG A 32 -2.63 25.91 -4.45
CA ARG A 32 -3.61 25.36 -3.51
C ARG A 32 -3.62 26.00 -2.12
N TYR A 33 -2.70 26.90 -1.83
CA TYR A 33 -2.61 27.61 -0.54
C TYR A 33 -3.47 28.88 -0.58
N GLY A 34 -4.78 28.69 -0.42
CA GLY A 34 -5.75 29.74 -0.18
C GLY A 34 -6.21 29.75 1.28
N ASP A 35 -5.33 30.18 2.17
CA ASP A 35 -5.68 30.93 3.39
C ASP A 35 -4.45 31.77 3.76
N GLU A 36 -4.69 33.07 3.96
CA GLU A 36 -3.67 34.11 4.06
C GLU A 36 -2.87 33.99 5.38
N ASP A 37 -1.54 34.15 5.31
CA ASP A 37 -0.57 34.39 6.40
C ASP A 37 0.08 33.23 7.19
N GLU A 38 0.20 32.01 6.66
CA GLU A 38 1.15 31.02 7.22
C GLU A 38 2.29 30.74 6.22
N ALA A 39 3.50 31.21 6.56
CA ALA A 39 4.68 30.98 5.72
C ALA A 39 4.94 29.47 5.59
N LEU A 40 5.11 29.00 4.36
CA LEU A 40 5.46 27.61 4.08
C LEU A 40 6.67 27.20 4.92
N LEU A 41 6.55 26.08 5.64
CA LEU A 41 7.64 25.57 6.47
C LEU A 41 8.85 25.11 5.66
N ILE A 42 8.62 24.76 4.38
CA ILE A 42 9.64 24.43 3.39
C ILE A 42 9.38 25.32 2.16
N PRO A 43 10.35 26.17 1.75
CA PRO A 43 10.24 26.98 0.54
C PRO A 43 9.99 26.17 -0.73
N GLN A 44 9.23 26.72 -1.67
CA GLN A 44 8.95 26.06 -2.95
C GLN A 44 10.23 25.71 -3.73
N GLU A 45 11.18 26.63 -3.77
CA GLU A 45 12.48 26.47 -4.42
C GLU A 45 13.23 25.23 -3.92
N ASP A 46 12.99 24.83 -2.67
CA ASP A 46 13.62 23.64 -2.11
C ASP A 46 13.02 22.36 -2.69
N PHE A 47 11.72 22.33 -2.97
CA PHE A 47 11.05 21.21 -3.65
C PHE A 47 11.41 21.15 -5.13
N ASP A 48 11.50 22.31 -5.80
CA ASP A 48 11.91 22.39 -7.20
C ASP A 48 13.35 21.85 -7.39
N GLU A 49 14.24 22.16 -6.44
CA GLU A 49 15.60 21.61 -6.42
C GLU A 49 15.61 20.09 -6.21
N LEU A 50 14.79 19.56 -5.28
CA LEU A 50 14.67 18.11 -5.07
C LEU A 50 14.17 17.41 -6.34
N LEU A 51 13.18 17.99 -7.03
CA LEU A 51 12.67 17.47 -8.29
C LEU A 51 13.73 17.48 -9.39
N MET A 52 14.46 18.58 -9.55
CA MET A 52 15.57 18.68 -10.50
C MET A 52 16.64 17.61 -10.24
N TRP A 53 17.02 17.40 -8.98
CA TRP A 53 17.99 16.34 -8.63
C TRP A 53 17.44 14.94 -8.83
N MET A 54 16.14 14.71 -8.62
CA MET A 54 15.49 13.44 -8.97
C MET A 54 15.59 13.15 -10.47
N VAL A 55 15.29 14.14 -11.31
CA VAL A 55 15.36 14.05 -12.78
C VAL A 55 16.82 13.83 -13.24
N ASP A 56 17.76 14.54 -12.63
CA ASP A 56 19.20 14.43 -12.92
C ASP A 56 19.85 13.13 -12.40
N GLY A 57 19.10 12.25 -11.73
CA GLY A 57 19.64 11.02 -11.14
C GLY A 57 20.52 11.24 -9.91
N LYS A 58 20.51 12.43 -9.30
CA LYS A 58 21.32 12.81 -8.13
C LYS A 58 20.66 12.35 -6.82
N TYR A 59 20.31 11.06 -6.74
CA TYR A 59 19.48 10.51 -5.66
C TYR A 59 20.06 10.71 -4.26
N GLU A 60 21.38 10.60 -4.09
CA GLU A 60 22.02 10.83 -2.79
C GLU A 60 21.86 12.28 -2.30
N LYS A 61 21.84 13.26 -3.21
CA LYS A 61 21.59 14.66 -2.87
C LYS A 61 20.14 14.87 -2.44
N VAL A 62 19.20 14.24 -3.15
CA VAL A 62 17.77 14.22 -2.77
C VAL A 62 17.63 13.65 -1.36
N LEU A 63 18.22 12.48 -1.09
CA LEU A 63 18.20 11.86 0.23
C LEU A 63 18.79 12.78 1.29
N TYR A 64 19.98 13.35 1.06
CA TYR A 64 20.64 14.24 2.02
C TYR A 64 19.75 15.43 2.40
N LYS A 65 19.19 16.13 1.40
CA LYS A 65 18.35 17.31 1.65
C LYS A 65 17.01 16.94 2.29
N ALA A 66 16.34 15.91 1.78
CA ALA A 66 15.07 15.46 2.35
C ALA A 66 15.21 14.95 3.79
N ILE A 67 16.29 14.23 4.13
CA ILE A 67 16.57 13.79 5.51
C ILE A 67 16.60 14.98 6.47
N ARG A 68 17.28 16.07 6.10
CA ARG A 68 17.36 17.28 6.94
C ARG A 68 15.97 17.85 7.28
N TYR A 69 15.02 17.83 6.35
CA TYR A 69 13.64 18.24 6.64
C TYR A 69 12.92 17.22 7.52
N THR A 70 13.11 15.92 7.29
CA THR A 70 12.45 14.89 8.09
C THR A 70 12.97 14.74 9.52
N GLU A 71 14.20 15.21 9.79
CA GLU A 71 14.82 15.20 11.11
C GLU A 71 14.66 16.52 11.88
N ASN A 72 14.35 17.62 11.18
CA ASN A 72 14.11 18.91 11.82
C ASN A 72 12.73 18.94 12.48
N ASP A 73 12.67 19.34 13.75
CA ASP A 73 11.45 19.38 14.55
C ASP A 73 10.31 20.20 13.95
N LYS A 74 10.64 21.25 13.18
CA LYS A 74 9.65 22.12 12.52
C LYS A 74 9.04 21.45 11.29
N THR A 75 9.86 20.79 10.48
CA THR A 75 9.46 20.26 9.17
C THR A 75 9.23 18.75 9.16
N LYS A 76 9.53 18.03 10.25
CA LYS A 76 9.39 16.57 10.30
C LYS A 76 7.98 16.07 10.09
N LYS A 77 6.97 16.93 10.27
CA LYS A 77 5.55 16.61 10.03
C LYS A 77 5.16 16.73 8.57
N GLU A 78 5.89 17.50 7.77
CA GLU A 78 5.65 17.68 6.35
C GLU A 78 5.73 16.35 5.60
N PRO A 79 4.72 15.97 4.79
CA PRO A 79 4.70 14.70 4.10
C PRO A 79 5.70 14.65 2.94
N VAL A 80 5.77 15.72 2.13
CA VAL A 80 6.47 15.74 0.84
C VAL A 80 7.94 15.30 0.91
N PRO A 81 8.76 15.72 1.90
CA PRO A 81 10.13 15.20 2.01
C PRO A 81 10.21 13.66 2.11
N TYR A 82 9.22 13.02 2.70
CA TYR A 82 9.19 11.55 2.82
C TYR A 82 8.94 10.86 1.47
N VAL A 83 8.11 11.41 0.58
CA VAL A 83 7.91 10.82 -0.75
C VAL A 83 9.14 10.99 -1.62
N PHE A 84 9.83 12.13 -1.55
CA PHE A 84 11.13 12.31 -2.22
C PHE A 84 12.18 11.31 -1.75
N MET A 85 12.27 11.06 -0.43
CA MET A 85 13.14 10.00 0.10
C MET A 85 12.76 8.63 -0.48
N SER A 86 11.47 8.36 -0.53
CA SER A 86 10.95 7.11 -1.06
C SER A 86 11.32 6.92 -2.53
N MET A 87 11.05 7.90 -3.37
CA MET A 87 11.35 7.89 -4.80
C MET A 87 12.85 7.74 -5.06
N ALA A 88 13.70 8.47 -4.31
CA ALA A 88 15.15 8.36 -4.44
C ALA A 88 15.64 6.95 -4.08
N PHE A 89 15.17 6.37 -2.98
CA PHE A 89 15.50 4.97 -2.65
C PHE A 89 14.96 3.98 -3.69
N PHE A 90 13.78 4.23 -4.27
CA PHE A 90 13.24 3.36 -5.30
C PHE A 90 14.10 3.39 -6.55
N LYS A 91 14.47 4.58 -7.04
CA LYS A 91 15.36 4.72 -8.20
C LYS A 91 16.75 4.15 -7.95
N ILE A 92 17.27 4.25 -6.73
CA ILE A 92 18.50 3.54 -6.35
C ILE A 92 18.32 2.03 -6.47
N SER A 93 17.18 1.47 -6.05
CA SER A 93 16.92 0.02 -6.16
C SER A 93 16.79 -0.49 -7.60
N GLU A 94 16.49 0.41 -8.55
CA GLU A 94 16.42 0.14 -9.99
C GLU A 94 17.73 0.48 -10.73
N SER A 95 18.74 0.98 -10.03
CA SER A 95 19.99 1.43 -10.63
C SER A 95 20.79 0.26 -11.20
N SER A 96 21.52 0.49 -12.28
CA SER A 96 22.55 -0.43 -12.79
C SER A 96 23.93 -0.21 -12.18
N ASP A 97 24.08 0.78 -11.30
CA ASP A 97 25.34 1.08 -10.60
C ASP A 97 25.53 0.13 -9.40
N GLU A 98 26.48 -0.79 -9.54
CA GLU A 98 26.77 -1.82 -8.52
C GLU A 98 27.26 -1.23 -7.19
N GLU A 99 28.06 -0.17 -7.22
CA GLU A 99 28.56 0.49 -5.99
C GLU A 99 27.40 1.13 -5.23
N LEU A 100 26.48 1.76 -5.97
CA LEU A 100 25.29 2.37 -5.41
C LEU A 100 24.34 1.30 -4.82
N LEU A 101 24.14 0.19 -5.53
CA LEU A 101 23.33 -0.93 -5.03
C LEU A 101 23.95 -1.59 -3.79
N GLU A 102 25.27 -1.76 -3.74
CA GLU A 102 25.96 -2.32 -2.58
C GLU A 102 25.79 -1.40 -1.36
N LYS A 103 26.08 -0.10 -1.54
CA LYS A 103 25.92 0.93 -0.50
C LYS A 103 24.48 0.99 0.02
N TYR A 104 23.50 0.80 -0.86
CA TYR A 104 22.08 0.86 -0.55
C TYR A 104 21.37 -0.50 -0.74
N SER A 105 21.95 -1.59 -0.24
CA SER A 105 21.40 -2.96 -0.37
C SER A 105 19.96 -3.19 0.13
N LYS A 106 19.39 -2.24 0.87
CA LYS A 106 17.99 -2.25 1.34
C LYS A 106 17.13 -1.16 0.69
N ALA A 107 17.54 -0.64 -0.47
CA ALA A 107 16.91 0.49 -1.15
C ALA A 107 15.40 0.32 -1.32
N LEU A 108 14.92 -0.80 -1.88
CA LEU A 108 13.47 -1.04 -2.04
C LEU A 108 12.72 -1.01 -0.69
N LYS A 109 13.25 -1.67 0.34
CA LYS A 109 12.63 -1.63 1.69
C LYS A 109 12.66 -0.24 2.32
N ASN A 110 13.73 0.52 2.09
CA ASN A 110 13.82 1.89 2.54
C ASN A 110 12.80 2.76 1.80
N SER A 111 12.62 2.57 0.49
CA SER A 111 11.54 3.22 -0.25
C SER A 111 10.21 2.94 0.42
N LEU A 112 9.79 1.68 0.55
CA LEU A 112 8.53 1.33 1.19
C LEU A 112 8.35 1.93 2.59
N LYS A 113 9.41 1.94 3.41
CA LYS A 113 9.41 2.58 4.72
C LYS A 113 9.09 4.08 4.63
N TYR A 114 9.68 4.81 3.69
CA TYR A 114 9.47 6.24 3.55
C TYR A 114 8.13 6.57 2.85
N ALA A 115 7.69 5.77 1.89
CA ALA A 115 6.32 5.81 1.35
C ALA A 115 5.26 5.64 2.45
N SER A 116 5.40 4.64 3.33
CA SER A 116 4.47 4.48 4.46
C SER A 116 4.47 5.67 5.43
N LYS A 117 5.62 6.32 5.62
CA LYS A 117 5.70 7.54 6.43
C LYS A 117 5.02 8.73 5.76
N PHE A 118 5.16 8.85 4.43
CA PHE A 118 4.44 9.84 3.64
C PHE A 118 2.93 9.67 3.80
N VAL A 119 2.38 8.48 3.53
CA VAL A 119 0.94 8.19 3.66
C VAL A 119 0.44 8.52 5.07
N LYS A 120 1.20 8.17 6.11
CA LYS A 120 0.84 8.48 7.51
C LYS A 120 0.81 9.99 7.82
N LYS A 121 1.56 10.80 7.08
CA LYS A 121 1.68 12.25 7.28
C LYS A 121 0.70 13.02 6.41
N ASP A 122 0.45 12.53 5.20
CA ASP A 122 -0.55 13.06 4.28
C ASP A 122 -1.97 12.58 4.66
N LYS A 123 -2.38 12.91 5.89
CA LYS A 123 -3.63 12.39 6.47
C LYS A 123 -4.87 12.84 5.70
N GLU A 124 -4.84 14.07 5.22
CA GLU A 124 -5.92 14.68 4.44
C GLU A 124 -5.81 14.35 2.94
N ARG A 125 -4.84 13.51 2.54
CA ARG A 125 -4.61 13.06 1.16
C ARG A 125 -4.42 14.23 0.19
N GLU A 126 -3.75 15.29 0.64
CA GLU A 126 -3.50 16.50 -0.13
C GLU A 126 -2.55 16.23 -1.30
N TYR A 127 -1.55 15.38 -1.08
CA TYR A 127 -0.43 15.18 -1.99
C TYR A 127 -0.46 13.83 -2.71
N ILE A 128 -1.03 12.78 -2.10
CA ILE A 128 -0.94 11.40 -2.62
C ILE A 128 -1.42 11.26 -4.07
N GLY A 129 -2.40 12.06 -4.49
CA GLY A 129 -2.91 12.08 -5.87
C GLY A 129 -1.88 12.52 -6.92
N GLU A 130 -0.83 13.26 -6.53
CA GLU A 130 0.25 13.68 -7.44
C GLU A 130 1.28 12.57 -7.69
N TYR A 131 1.28 11.53 -6.86
CA TYR A 131 2.29 10.47 -6.88
C TYR A 131 1.73 9.10 -7.27
N VAL A 132 0.50 9.03 -7.82
CA VAL A 132 -0.18 7.78 -8.16
C VAL A 132 0.69 6.87 -9.02
N ASP A 133 1.26 7.39 -10.11
CA ASP A 133 2.15 6.62 -11.01
C ASP A 133 3.34 6.03 -10.26
N TYR A 134 3.97 6.84 -9.40
CA TYR A 134 5.09 6.39 -8.57
C TYR A 134 4.66 5.28 -7.58
N PHE A 135 3.51 5.43 -6.93
CA PHE A 135 2.99 4.40 -6.02
C PHE A 135 2.65 3.12 -6.78
N ASN A 136 2.12 3.21 -8.00
CA ASN A 136 1.80 2.06 -8.84
C ASN A 136 3.07 1.30 -9.25
N ASP A 137 4.14 2.00 -9.64
CA ASP A 137 5.45 1.40 -9.92
C ASP A 137 6.04 0.72 -8.67
N LEU A 138 5.99 1.42 -7.53
CA LEU A 138 6.48 0.89 -6.26
C LEU A 138 5.72 -0.38 -5.85
N ARG A 139 4.39 -0.41 -6.02
CA ARG A 139 3.55 -1.60 -5.77
C ARG A 139 3.98 -2.75 -6.65
N ARG A 140 4.13 -2.53 -7.97
CA ARG A 140 4.52 -3.58 -8.92
C ARG A 140 5.89 -4.18 -8.58
N ALA A 141 6.89 -3.35 -8.30
CA ALA A 141 8.21 -3.82 -7.86
C ALA A 141 8.14 -4.59 -6.53
N THR A 142 7.29 -4.14 -5.61
CA THR A 142 7.07 -4.79 -4.31
C THR A 142 6.40 -6.15 -4.45
N MET A 143 5.40 -6.26 -5.33
CA MET A 143 4.71 -7.52 -5.65
C MET A 143 5.69 -8.52 -6.24
N ASN A 144 6.42 -8.14 -7.30
CA ASN A 144 7.43 -9.00 -7.92
C ASN A 144 8.43 -9.54 -6.88
N GLN A 145 8.93 -8.67 -5.99
CA GLN A 145 9.87 -9.09 -4.96
C GLN A 145 9.23 -9.96 -3.88
N ALA A 146 7.96 -9.71 -3.53
CA ALA A 146 7.22 -10.50 -2.55
C ALA A 146 6.90 -11.90 -3.09
N GLU A 147 6.48 -11.99 -4.35
CA GLU A 147 6.18 -13.24 -5.07
C GLU A 147 7.41 -14.15 -5.14
N ILE A 148 8.59 -13.61 -5.47
CA ILE A 148 9.84 -14.39 -5.40
C ILE A 148 10.02 -15.02 -4.01
N TYR A 149 9.72 -14.29 -2.93
CA TYR A 149 9.82 -14.85 -1.58
C TYR A 149 8.70 -15.84 -1.25
N VAL A 150 7.54 -15.75 -1.89
CA VAL A 150 6.46 -16.74 -1.77
C VAL A 150 6.88 -18.03 -2.47
N ASP A 151 7.40 -17.94 -3.70
CA ASP A 151 7.88 -19.07 -4.50
C ASP A 151 9.05 -19.80 -3.85
N GLU A 152 9.94 -19.06 -3.19
CA GLU A 152 11.03 -19.62 -2.39
C GLU A 152 10.59 -20.12 -1.00
N GLU A 153 9.29 -20.09 -0.69
CA GLU A 153 8.69 -20.42 0.62
C GLU A 153 9.26 -19.59 1.80
N LYS A 154 9.86 -18.43 1.52
CA LYS A 154 10.40 -17.48 2.51
C LYS A 154 9.29 -16.57 3.03
N PHE A 155 8.21 -17.14 3.57
CA PHE A 155 7.00 -16.41 3.97
C PHE A 155 7.24 -15.29 5.00
N THR A 156 8.24 -15.42 5.87
CA THR A 156 8.58 -14.35 6.84
C THR A 156 9.16 -13.12 6.14
N LYS A 157 9.87 -13.30 5.01
CA LYS A 157 10.34 -12.18 4.17
C LYS A 157 9.19 -11.60 3.36
N ALA A 158 8.41 -12.44 2.68
CA ALA A 158 7.23 -12.03 1.89
C ALA A 158 6.25 -11.21 2.74
N LYS A 159 5.96 -11.66 3.97
CA LYS A 159 5.14 -10.95 4.97
C LYS A 159 5.49 -9.49 5.11
N SER A 160 6.79 -9.15 5.13
CA SER A 160 7.20 -7.76 5.31
C SER A 160 6.84 -6.87 4.11
N TYR A 161 6.80 -7.41 2.89
CA TYR A 161 6.44 -6.67 1.68
C TYR A 161 4.92 -6.50 1.55
N TYR A 162 4.14 -7.58 1.71
CA TYR A 162 2.68 -7.46 1.74
C TYR A 162 2.17 -6.56 2.88
N LYS A 163 2.89 -6.55 4.02
CA LYS A 163 2.62 -5.59 5.08
C LYS A 163 2.75 -4.14 4.61
N TYR A 164 3.79 -3.83 3.85
CA TYR A 164 3.95 -2.50 3.30
C TYR A 164 2.81 -2.16 2.35
N LEU A 165 2.38 -3.08 1.47
CA LEU A 165 1.30 -2.83 0.50
C LEU A 165 0.00 -2.35 1.18
N TRP A 166 -0.46 -3.02 2.24
CA TRP A 166 -1.64 -2.54 2.98
C TRP A 166 -1.35 -1.31 3.84
N THR A 167 -0.08 -1.07 4.22
CA THR A 167 0.30 0.16 4.91
C THR A 167 0.29 1.37 3.96
N LEU A 168 0.58 1.16 2.67
CA LEU A 168 0.49 2.20 1.65
C LEU A 168 -0.96 2.54 1.32
N ASP A 169 -1.84 1.55 1.35
CA ASP A 169 -3.27 1.74 1.23
C ASP A 169 -4.02 0.68 2.04
N ALA A 170 -4.65 1.14 3.13
CA ALA A 170 -5.37 0.27 4.04
C ALA A 170 -6.71 -0.22 3.47
N GLU A 171 -7.16 0.35 2.35
CA GLU A 171 -8.39 -0.01 1.65
C GLU A 171 -8.15 -1.03 0.53
N ASP A 172 -6.90 -1.51 0.36
CA ASP A 172 -6.52 -2.53 -0.63
C ASP A 172 -6.82 -3.96 -0.12
N PRO A 173 -7.91 -4.61 -0.58
CA PRO A 173 -8.27 -5.95 -0.12
C PRO A 173 -7.25 -7.01 -0.57
N GLY A 174 -6.60 -6.80 -1.72
CA GLY A 174 -5.60 -7.73 -2.25
C GLY A 174 -4.37 -7.79 -1.35
N ALA A 175 -3.91 -6.62 -0.89
CA ALA A 175 -2.81 -6.51 0.05
C ALA A 175 -3.11 -7.19 1.40
N TRP A 176 -4.32 -7.01 1.94
CA TRP A 176 -4.76 -7.67 3.18
C TRP A 176 -4.90 -9.18 3.02
N LEU A 177 -5.52 -9.64 1.91
CA LEU A 177 -5.72 -11.05 1.62
C LEU A 177 -4.38 -11.78 1.53
N MET A 178 -3.45 -11.21 0.77
CA MET A 178 -2.14 -11.83 0.56
C MET A 178 -1.23 -11.74 1.78
N TYR A 179 -1.32 -10.66 2.56
CA TYR A 179 -0.68 -10.58 3.88
C TYR A 179 -1.20 -11.67 4.83
N GLY A 180 -2.52 -11.93 4.82
CA GLY A 180 -3.13 -13.04 5.54
C GLY A 180 -2.62 -14.40 5.08
N ALA A 181 -2.51 -14.64 3.77
CA ALA A 181 -2.01 -15.90 3.22
C ALA A 181 -0.56 -16.19 3.66
N VAL A 182 0.35 -15.21 3.56
CA VAL A 182 1.74 -15.42 4.01
C VAL A 182 1.87 -15.53 5.53
N LEU A 183 0.98 -14.90 6.31
CA LEU A 183 0.89 -15.11 7.76
C LEU A 183 0.43 -16.54 8.08
N TRP A 184 -0.56 -17.05 7.35
CA TRP A 184 -1.07 -18.41 7.48
C TRP A 184 0.03 -19.44 7.22
N LYS A 185 0.74 -19.31 6.10
CA LYS A 185 1.90 -20.16 5.78
C LYS A 185 3.01 -20.04 6.82
N ALA A 186 3.24 -18.85 7.38
CA ALA A 186 4.17 -18.62 8.49
C ALA A 186 3.64 -19.08 9.87
N LYS A 187 2.50 -19.78 9.92
CA LYS A 187 1.86 -20.33 11.12
C LYS A 187 1.38 -19.27 12.13
N ALA A 188 1.23 -18.01 11.70
CA ALA A 188 0.61 -16.93 12.45
C ALA A 188 -0.92 -16.88 12.19
N VAL A 189 -1.60 -18.00 12.47
CA VAL A 189 -3.00 -18.25 12.07
C VAL A 189 -3.99 -17.19 12.56
N ARG A 190 -3.86 -16.74 13.81
CA ARG A 190 -4.75 -15.71 14.38
C ARG A 190 -4.66 -14.40 13.61
N ASP A 191 -3.42 -13.95 13.35
CA ASP A 191 -3.16 -12.69 12.64
C ASP A 191 -3.56 -12.81 11.16
N ALA A 192 -3.44 -14.01 10.57
CA ALA A 192 -3.92 -14.30 9.23
C ALA A 192 -5.44 -14.11 9.13
N GLN A 193 -6.18 -14.68 10.07
CA GLN A 193 -7.64 -14.55 10.12
C GLN A 193 -8.08 -13.10 10.33
N GLU A 194 -7.38 -12.34 11.19
CA GLU A 194 -7.65 -10.91 11.37
C GLU A 194 -7.47 -10.14 10.05
N SER A 195 -6.40 -10.43 9.31
CA SER A 195 -6.12 -9.80 8.00
C SER A 195 -7.16 -10.16 6.95
N TRP A 196 -7.57 -11.43 6.91
CA TRP A 196 -8.62 -11.93 6.04
C TRP A 196 -9.99 -11.32 6.35
N ASN A 197 -10.33 -11.14 7.62
CA ASN A 197 -11.58 -10.47 7.99
C ASN A 197 -11.59 -9.01 7.47
N THR A 198 -10.46 -8.31 7.50
CA THR A 198 -10.34 -6.97 6.91
C THR A 198 -10.52 -7.00 5.39
N ALA A 199 -9.87 -7.93 4.69
CA ALA A 199 -10.05 -8.08 3.24
C ALA A 199 -11.51 -8.36 2.85
N GLU A 200 -12.18 -9.25 3.59
CA GLU A 200 -13.60 -9.57 3.39
C GLU A 200 -14.50 -8.34 3.59
N GLN A 201 -14.26 -7.54 4.64
CA GLN A 201 -15.01 -6.32 4.90
C GLN A 201 -14.86 -5.30 3.77
N LEU A 202 -13.63 -5.09 3.29
CA LEU A 202 -13.36 -4.18 2.17
C LEU A 202 -14.05 -4.64 0.87
N LEU A 203 -14.04 -5.94 0.58
CA LEU A 203 -14.74 -6.50 -0.58
C LEU A 203 -16.26 -6.35 -0.46
N ILE A 204 -16.84 -6.56 0.73
CA ILE A 204 -18.27 -6.35 0.98
C ILE A 204 -18.66 -4.89 0.79
N GLU A 205 -17.86 -3.96 1.31
CA GLU A 205 -18.16 -2.54 1.30
C GLU A 205 -17.96 -1.88 -0.07
N TYR A 206 -16.84 -2.18 -0.74
CA TYR A 206 -16.44 -1.49 -1.97
C TYR A 206 -16.52 -2.35 -3.22
N GLY A 207 -16.50 -3.69 -3.11
CA GLY A 207 -16.53 -4.60 -4.25
C GLY A 207 -15.38 -4.40 -5.25
N GLY A 208 -14.26 -3.81 -4.80
CA GLY A 208 -13.11 -3.43 -5.64
C GLY A 208 -13.20 -2.05 -6.31
N LYS A 209 -14.27 -1.29 -6.09
CA LYS A 209 -14.35 0.08 -6.61
C LYS A 209 -13.22 0.95 -6.04
N GLY A 210 -12.56 1.70 -6.91
CA GLY A 210 -11.50 2.63 -6.53
C GLY A 210 -10.10 2.00 -6.48
N LEU A 211 -9.96 0.72 -6.81
CA LEU A 211 -8.64 0.10 -6.97
C LEU A 211 -7.97 0.59 -8.26
N GLU A 212 -6.66 0.83 -8.16
CA GLU A 212 -5.80 0.96 -9.32
C GLU A 212 -5.57 -0.41 -9.98
N GLU A 213 -5.22 -0.44 -11.28
CA GLU A 213 -4.99 -1.69 -12.03
C GLU A 213 -4.00 -2.63 -11.31
N VAL A 214 -2.92 -2.09 -10.75
CA VAL A 214 -1.92 -2.87 -10.00
C VAL A 214 -2.49 -3.50 -8.71
N GLN A 215 -3.50 -2.88 -8.11
CA GLN A 215 -4.18 -3.42 -6.92
C GLN A 215 -5.21 -4.48 -7.31
N GLU A 216 -5.88 -4.32 -8.46
CA GLU A 216 -6.70 -5.39 -9.05
C GLU A 216 -5.84 -6.62 -9.39
N ASP A 217 -4.66 -6.41 -9.99
CA ASP A 217 -3.68 -7.47 -10.26
C ASP A 217 -3.25 -8.19 -8.97
N LEU A 218 -2.96 -7.42 -7.90
CA LEU A 218 -2.63 -7.99 -6.59
C LEU A 218 -3.80 -8.78 -6.01
N LEU A 219 -5.03 -8.28 -6.11
CA LEU A 219 -6.21 -8.96 -5.61
C LEU A 219 -6.46 -10.27 -6.38
N LYS A 220 -6.28 -10.27 -7.71
CA LYS A 220 -6.36 -11.46 -8.55
C LYS A 220 -5.32 -12.50 -8.14
N TYR A 221 -4.06 -12.10 -7.98
CA TYR A 221 -3.01 -12.99 -7.48
C TYR A 221 -3.35 -13.54 -6.09
N ALA A 222 -3.80 -12.66 -5.19
CA ALA A 222 -4.11 -13.02 -3.81
C ALA A 222 -5.27 -14.00 -3.69
N VAL A 223 -6.32 -13.85 -4.49
CA VAL A 223 -7.48 -14.74 -4.47
C VAL A 223 -7.12 -16.12 -5.02
N ILE A 224 -6.36 -16.18 -6.12
CA ILE A 224 -5.87 -17.45 -6.71
C ILE A 224 -5.00 -18.18 -5.69
N TYR A 225 -3.95 -17.52 -5.20
CA TYR A 225 -3.01 -18.14 -4.27
C TYR A 225 -3.71 -18.62 -2.99
N THR A 226 -4.56 -17.78 -2.40
CA THR A 226 -5.24 -18.14 -1.15
C THR A 226 -6.20 -19.30 -1.35
N ALA A 227 -6.93 -19.34 -2.47
CA ALA A 227 -7.84 -20.42 -2.78
C ALA A 227 -7.12 -21.75 -3.01
N GLU A 228 -6.05 -21.76 -3.82
CA GLU A 228 -5.24 -22.96 -4.05
C GLU A 228 -4.61 -23.47 -2.76
N MET A 229 -4.00 -22.56 -1.98
CA MET A 229 -3.41 -22.88 -0.68
C MET A 229 -4.43 -23.55 0.27
N LEU A 230 -5.63 -22.98 0.39
CA LEU A 230 -6.67 -23.54 1.26
C LEU A 230 -7.20 -24.88 0.74
N ALA A 231 -7.34 -25.03 -0.58
CA ALA A 231 -7.79 -26.27 -1.20
C ALA A 231 -6.80 -27.43 -0.98
N ASP A 232 -5.50 -27.15 -1.11
CA ASP A 232 -4.41 -28.09 -0.84
C ASP A 232 -4.39 -28.55 0.62
N GLU A 233 -4.81 -27.68 1.54
CA GLU A 233 -4.98 -28.00 2.96
C GLU A 233 -6.33 -28.66 3.28
N GLY A 234 -7.15 -28.95 2.26
CA GLY A 234 -8.45 -29.60 2.39
C GLY A 234 -9.62 -28.66 2.71
N ASN A 235 -9.37 -27.36 2.83
CA ASN A 235 -10.38 -26.34 3.12
C ASN A 235 -11.01 -25.77 1.82
N ARG A 236 -11.67 -26.64 1.07
CA ARG A 236 -12.28 -26.29 -0.23
C ARG A 236 -13.45 -25.30 -0.11
N SER A 237 -14.16 -25.29 1.03
CA SER A 237 -15.26 -24.35 1.26
C SER A 237 -14.76 -22.92 1.33
N ASP A 238 -13.70 -22.67 2.11
CA ASP A 238 -13.15 -21.32 2.25
C ASP A 238 -12.39 -20.90 0.99
N ALA A 239 -11.73 -21.84 0.30
CA ALA A 239 -11.15 -21.59 -1.01
C ALA A 239 -12.19 -21.04 -2.00
N ARG A 240 -13.37 -21.69 -2.07
CA ARG A 240 -14.46 -21.27 -2.96
C ARG A 240 -15.03 -19.92 -2.54
N LYS A 241 -15.20 -19.67 -1.23
CA LYS A 241 -15.66 -18.39 -0.68
C LYS A 241 -14.83 -17.21 -1.19
N TRP A 242 -13.50 -17.33 -1.18
CA TRP A 242 -12.62 -16.25 -1.61
C TRP A 242 -12.77 -15.90 -3.09
N ILE A 243 -12.88 -16.91 -3.96
CA ILE A 243 -13.12 -16.67 -5.38
C ILE A 243 -14.47 -15.98 -5.59
N GLU A 244 -15.53 -16.51 -4.97
CA GLU A 244 -16.88 -15.97 -5.12
C GLU A 244 -17.01 -14.53 -4.60
N ALA A 245 -16.26 -14.17 -3.55
CA ALA A 245 -16.21 -12.81 -3.01
C ALA A 245 -15.65 -11.78 -4.01
N THR A 246 -14.94 -12.22 -5.05
CA THR A 246 -14.34 -11.35 -6.08
C THR A 246 -15.03 -11.47 -7.44
N ASN A 247 -16.16 -12.17 -7.55
CA ASN A 247 -16.87 -12.40 -8.82
C ASN A 247 -17.23 -11.09 -9.55
N ALA A 248 -17.58 -10.03 -8.82
CA ALA A 248 -17.89 -8.73 -9.43
C ALA A 248 -16.75 -8.16 -10.29
N LEU A 249 -15.50 -8.55 -10.01
CA LEU A 249 -14.29 -8.16 -10.74
C LEU A 249 -13.86 -9.25 -11.73
N PHE A 250 -13.90 -10.52 -11.32
CA PHE A 250 -13.19 -11.61 -12.01
C PHE A 250 -14.09 -12.75 -12.51
N GLU A 251 -15.41 -12.55 -12.64
CA GLU A 251 -16.33 -13.56 -13.18
C GLU A 251 -15.91 -14.07 -14.56
N SER A 252 -15.33 -13.21 -15.40
CA SER A 252 -14.87 -13.56 -16.75
C SER A 252 -13.37 -13.87 -16.85
N ASP A 253 -12.62 -13.74 -15.75
CA ASP A 253 -11.17 -13.99 -15.74
C ASP A 253 -10.89 -15.49 -15.86
N ARG A 254 -10.13 -15.87 -16.90
CA ARG A 254 -9.95 -17.31 -17.21
C ARG A 254 -9.17 -18.06 -16.14
N GLU A 255 -8.21 -17.41 -15.48
CA GLU A 255 -7.35 -18.03 -14.47
C GLU A 255 -8.15 -18.26 -13.20
N VAL A 256 -8.86 -17.23 -12.73
CA VAL A 256 -9.75 -17.33 -11.57
C VAL A 256 -10.82 -18.41 -11.78
N GLN A 257 -11.45 -18.44 -12.96
CA GLN A 257 -12.43 -19.47 -13.29
C GLN A 257 -11.83 -20.88 -13.43
N ALA A 258 -10.56 -21.01 -13.81
CA ALA A 258 -9.87 -22.30 -13.84
C ALA A 258 -9.67 -22.86 -12.43
N VAL A 259 -9.23 -22.02 -11.49
CA VAL A 259 -9.11 -22.40 -10.08
C VAL A 259 -10.47 -22.82 -9.54
N LEU A 260 -11.53 -22.02 -9.73
CA LEU A 260 -12.88 -22.34 -9.24
C LEU A 260 -13.40 -23.70 -9.70
N ARG A 261 -13.07 -24.12 -10.93
CA ARG A 261 -13.45 -25.45 -11.47
C ARG A 261 -12.67 -26.60 -10.85
N SER A 262 -11.50 -26.33 -10.27
CA SER A 262 -10.64 -27.33 -9.64
C SER A 262 -11.00 -27.58 -8.16
N LEU A 263 -11.70 -26.63 -7.53
CA LEU A 263 -12.19 -26.68 -6.14
C LEU A 263 -13.38 -27.62 -5.93
#